data_AF-A0A443QEI8-F1
#
_entry.id   AF-A0A443QEI8-F1
#
_cell.length_a   1.000
_cell.length_b   1.000
_cell.length_c   1.000
_cell.angle_alpha   90.00
_cell.angle_beta   90.00
_cell.angle_gamma   90.00
#
_symmetry.space_group_name_H-M   'P 1'
#
loop_
_entity.id
_entity.type
_entity.pdbx_description
1 polymer ?
#
loop_
_entity_poly.entity_id
_entity_poly.type
_entity_poly.pdbx_seq_one_letter_code
_entity_poly.pdbx_strand_id
1 'polypeptide(L)'
;EQIVVKLRKLLDANEYYETHQLYRTLYFRYSNRKRFEELQELLYEGVDCFLSRGQLNSDADLASLYLDAVNADATMKLRLSDDKCCVQLQ
;
A
#
# COMPACT_ATOMS: atom_id res chain seq x y z
N GLU A 1 1.56 -13.60 8.59
CA GLU A 1 0.52 -13.01 9.46
C GLU A 1 1.06 -12.15 10.62
N GLN A 2 2.15 -12.48 11.34
CA GLN A 2 2.64 -11.62 12.44
C GLN A 2 3.07 -10.19 12.04
N ILE A 3 3.57 -10.01 10.81
CA ILE A 3 4.09 -8.72 10.35
C ILE A 3 2.97 -7.69 10.06
N VAL A 4 1.79 -8.16 9.62
CA VAL A 4 0.61 -7.31 9.42
C VAL A 4 0.04 -6.88 10.78
N VAL A 5 0.05 -7.78 11.77
CA VAL A 5 -0.29 -7.44 13.16
C VAL A 5 0.67 -6.38 13.71
N LYS A 6 1.97 -6.50 13.45
CA LYS A 6 2.96 -5.48 13.84
C LYS A 6 2.67 -4.14 13.17
N LEU A 7 2.34 -4.14 11.88
CA LEU A 7 1.99 -2.93 11.13
C LEU A 7 0.80 -2.20 11.76
N ARG A 8 -0.28 -2.93 12.08
CA ARG A 8 -1.46 -2.34 12.75
C ARG A 8 -1.09 -1.70 14.09
N LYS A 9 -0.27 -2.38 14.90
CA LYS A 9 0.20 -1.80 16.18
C LYS A 9 0.99 -0.50 16.01
N LEU A 10 1.83 -0.40 14.98
CA LEU A 10 2.60 0.81 14.70
C LEU A 10 1.70 1.96 14.21
N LEU A 11 0.69 1.65 13.40
CA LEU A 11 -0.33 2.60 12.98
C LEU A 11 -1.15 3.15 14.16
N ASP A 12 -1.58 2.27 15.05
CA ASP A 12 -2.33 2.64 16.27
C ASP A 12 -1.48 3.51 17.22
N ALA A 13 -0.17 3.25 17.26
CA ALA A 13 0.79 4.02 18.05
C ALA A 13 1.26 5.31 17.37
N ASN A 14 0.82 5.61 16.13
CA ASN A 14 1.28 6.74 15.33
C ASN A 14 2.80 6.75 15.06
N GLU A 15 3.44 5.58 15.05
CA GLU A 15 4.86 5.40 14.76
C GLU A 15 5.08 5.44 13.24
N TYR A 16 4.91 6.61 12.63
CA TYR A 16 4.80 6.75 11.17
C TYR A 16 6.07 6.36 10.42
N TYR A 17 7.24 6.69 10.95
CA TYR A 17 8.51 6.29 10.34
C TYR A 17 8.65 4.77 10.29
N GLU A 18 8.42 4.10 11.43
CA GLU A 18 8.51 2.63 11.51
C GLU A 18 7.43 1.94 10.67
N THR A 19 6.23 2.51 10.66
CA THR A 19 5.13 2.07 9.80
C THR A 19 5.54 2.14 8.33
N HIS A 20 6.11 3.27 7.90
CA HIS A 20 6.55 3.49 6.52
C HIS A 20 7.66 2.51 6.13
N GLN A 21 8.67 2.32 6.96
CA GLN A 21 9.72 1.31 6.71
C GLN A 21 9.17 -0.11 6.63
N LEU A 22 8.15 -0.42 7.43
CA LEU A 22 7.51 -1.73 7.39
C LEU A 22 6.72 -1.95 6.10
N TYR A 23 6.00 -0.94 5.59
CA TYR A 23 5.37 -1.01 4.27
C TYR A 23 6.39 -1.25 3.15
N ARG A 24 7.51 -0.53 3.13
CA ARG A 24 8.59 -0.75 2.15
C ARG A 24 9.14 -2.19 2.23
N THR A 25 9.31 -2.71 3.44
CA THR A 25 9.75 -4.09 3.66
C THR A 25 8.74 -5.10 3.11
N LEU A 26 7.44 -4.85 3.33
CA LEU A 26 6.35 -5.70 2.85
C LEU A 26 6.24 -5.66 1.33
N TYR A 27 6.44 -4.50 0.71
CA TYR A 27 6.51 -4.34 -0.74
C TYR A 27 7.51 -5.32 -1.35
N PHE A 28 8.80 -5.22 -0.98
CA PHE A 28 9.81 -6.12 -1.55
C PHE A 28 9.49 -7.59 -1.26
N ARG A 29 9.03 -7.91 -0.05
CA ARG A 29 8.70 -9.28 0.34
C ARG A 29 7.56 -9.86 -0.51
N TYR A 30 6.50 -9.11 -0.75
CA TYR A 30 5.31 -9.60 -1.46
C TYR A 30 5.55 -9.61 -2.96
N SER A 31 6.20 -8.58 -3.50
CA SER A 31 6.66 -8.53 -4.91
C SER A 31 7.56 -9.73 -5.25
N ASN A 32 8.55 -10.05 -4.41
CA ASN A 32 9.44 -11.19 -4.63
C ASN A 32 8.72 -12.54 -4.62
N ARG A 33 7.58 -12.64 -3.92
CA ARG A 33 6.73 -13.84 -3.88
C ARG A 33 5.59 -13.80 -4.89
N LYS A 34 5.53 -12.77 -5.74
CA LYS A 34 4.44 -12.51 -6.70
C LYS A 34 3.05 -12.48 -6.04
N ARG A 35 2.97 -12.04 -4.78
CA ARG A 35 1.71 -11.87 -4.03
C ARG A 35 1.13 -10.48 -4.29
N PHE A 36 0.85 -10.19 -5.57
CA PHE A 36 0.50 -8.87 -6.04
C PHE A 36 -0.91 -8.41 -5.62
N GLU A 37 -1.86 -9.33 -5.52
CA GLU A 37 -3.21 -9.06 -4.99
C GLU A 37 -3.16 -8.51 -3.56
N GLU A 38 -2.54 -9.25 -2.65
CA GLU A 38 -2.39 -8.80 -1.26
C GLU A 38 -1.55 -7.53 -1.12
N LEU A 39 -0.57 -7.36 -2.01
CA LEU A 39 0.26 -6.16 -2.04
C LEU A 39 -0.54 -4.93 -2.49
N GLN A 40 -1.47 -5.10 -3.44
CA GLN A 40 -2.33 -4.02 -3.93
C GLN A 40 -3.16 -3.44 -2.78
N GLU A 41 -3.86 -4.31 -2.06
CA GLU A 41 -4.73 -3.92 -0.94
C GLU A 41 -3.90 -3.26 0.17
N LEU A 42 -2.77 -3.87 0.54
CA LEU A 42 -1.88 -3.35 1.58
C LEU A 42 -1.35 -1.94 1.27
N LEU A 43 -0.88 -1.71 0.05
CA LEU A 43 -0.32 -0.40 -0.32
C LEU A 43 -1.41 0.66 -0.48
N TYR A 44 -2.58 0.30 -1.03
CA TYR A 44 -3.72 1.21 -1.14
C TYR A 44 -4.18 1.71 0.24
N GLU A 45 -4.37 0.80 1.20
CA GLU A 45 -4.69 1.15 2.59
C GLU A 45 -3.62 2.05 3.22
N GLY A 46 -2.34 1.78 2.93
CA GLY A 46 -1.23 2.57 3.45
C GLY A 46 -1.18 4.01 2.93
N VAL A 47 -1.45 4.20 1.63
CA VAL A 47 -1.53 5.52 0.98
C VAL A 47 -2.65 6.33 1.63
N ASP A 48 -3.89 5.80 1.65
CA ASP A 48 -5.04 6.48 2.25
C ASP A 48 -4.81 6.83 3.74
N CYS A 49 -4.16 5.93 4.48
CA CYS A 49 -3.83 6.16 5.88
C CYS A 49 -2.78 7.28 6.07
N PHE A 50 -1.72 7.33 5.28
CA PHE A 50 -0.73 8.41 5.40
C PHE A 50 -1.28 9.75 4.93
N LEU A 51 -2.08 9.76 3.85
CA LEU A 51 -2.72 10.96 3.35
C LEU A 51 -3.67 11.57 4.38
N SER A 52 -4.57 10.76 4.96
CA SER A 52 -5.53 11.21 5.99
C SER A 52 -4.87 11.75 7.26
N ARG A 53 -3.60 11.38 7.51
CA ARG A 53 -2.80 11.81 8.67
C ARG A 53 -1.77 12.90 8.32
N GLY A 54 -1.80 13.45 7.10
CA GLY A 54 -0.91 14.51 6.65
C GLY A 54 0.56 14.11 6.47
N GLN A 55 0.86 12.81 6.40
CA GLN A 55 2.22 12.29 6.20
C GLN A 55 2.59 12.24 4.71
N LEU A 56 2.58 13.40 4.05
CA LEU A 56 2.66 13.51 2.58
C LEU A 56 3.91 12.88 1.95
N ASN A 57 5.06 12.91 2.63
CA ASN A 57 6.28 12.30 2.11
C ASN A 57 6.20 10.77 2.12
N SER A 58 5.64 10.19 3.18
CA SER A 58 5.43 8.74 3.28
C SER A 58 4.32 8.29 2.32
N ASP A 59 3.25 9.08 2.21
CA ASP A 59 2.18 8.90 1.24
C ASP A 59 2.71 8.85 -0.21
N ALA A 60 3.45 9.88 -0.63
CA ALA A 60 4.00 9.96 -1.99
C ALA A 60 4.97 8.81 -2.31
N ASP A 61 5.83 8.41 -1.36
CA ASP A 61 6.71 7.25 -1.51
C ASP A 61 5.89 5.96 -1.68
N LEU A 62 4.84 5.77 -0.86
CA LEU A 62 3.99 4.58 -0.94
C LEU A 62 3.16 4.53 -2.21
N ALA A 63 2.67 5.68 -2.68
CA ALA A 63 1.98 5.80 -3.96
C ALA A 63 2.90 5.46 -5.14
N SER A 64 4.17 5.86 -5.09
CA SER A 64 5.17 5.45 -6.10
C SER A 64 5.36 3.93 -6.11
N LEU A 65 5.48 3.30 -4.94
CA LEU A 65 5.60 1.84 -4.83
C LEU A 65 4.35 1.11 -5.32
N TYR A 66 3.16 1.69 -5.09
CA TYR A 66 1.91 1.16 -5.61
C TYR A 66 1.92 1.15 -7.14
N LEU A 67 2.31 2.28 -7.77
CA LEU A 67 2.42 2.37 -9.22
C LEU A 67 3.48 1.42 -9.79
N ASP A 68 4.61 1.23 -9.11
CA ASP A 68 5.63 0.27 -9.49
C ASP A 68 5.09 -1.17 -9.45
N ALA A 69 4.35 -1.55 -8.40
CA ALA A 69 3.70 -2.85 -8.28
C ALA A 69 2.67 -3.07 -9.39
N VAL A 70 1.81 -2.08 -9.63
CA VAL A 70 0.85 -2.08 -10.74
C VAL A 70 1.59 -2.25 -12.06
N ASN A 71 2.71 -1.55 -12.28
CA ASN A 71 3.47 -1.67 -13.51
C ASN A 71 4.09 -3.05 -13.72
N ALA A 72 4.44 -3.74 -12.64
CA ALA A 72 5.04 -5.07 -12.64
C ALA A 72 4.04 -6.22 -12.86
N ASP A 73 2.75 -6.05 -12.55
CA ASP A 73 1.74 -7.11 -12.66
C ASP A 73 0.51 -6.70 -13.49
N ALA A 74 0.23 -7.46 -14.55
CA ALA A 74 -0.89 -7.18 -15.45
C ALA A 74 -2.26 -7.34 -14.77
N THR A 75 -2.38 -8.23 -13.77
CA THR A 75 -3.64 -8.45 -13.04
C THR A 75 -3.98 -7.25 -12.17
N MET A 76 -3.00 -6.68 -11.47
CA MET A 76 -3.17 -5.42 -10.73
C MET A 76 -3.62 -4.29 -11.65
N LYS A 77 -3.04 -4.17 -12.86
CA LYS A 77 -3.46 -3.17 -13.87
C LYS A 77 -4.92 -3.32 -14.27
N LEU A 78 -5.36 -4.56 -14.48
CA LEU A 78 -6.75 -4.86 -14.83
C LEU A 78 -7.68 -4.49 -13.67
N ARG A 79 -7.36 -4.88 -12.44
CA ARG A 79 -8.14 -4.52 -11.23
C ARG A 79 -8.29 -3.01 -11.06
N LEU A 80 -7.23 -2.25 -11.28
CA LEU A 80 -7.28 -0.78 -11.24
C LEU A 80 -8.22 -0.20 -12.31
N SER A 81 -8.33 -0.87 -13.46
CA SER A 81 -9.21 -0.45 -14.55
C SER A 81 -10.67 -0.79 -14.26
N ASP A 82 -10.92 -1.90 -13.56
CA ASP A 82 -12.26 -2.31 -13.12
C ASP A 82 -12.77 -1.42 -11.97
N ASP A 83 -11.89 -1.02 -11.05
CA ASP A 83 -12.22 -0.11 -9.93
C ASP A 83 -12.62 1.30 -10.41
N LYS A 84 -12.26 1.71 -11.63
CA LYS A 84 -12.75 2.98 -12.22
C LYS A 84 -14.27 3.04 -12.36
N CYS A 85 -14.97 1.91 -12.31
CA CYS A 85 -16.43 1.92 -12.25
C CYS A 85 -16.97 2.36 -10.88
N CYS A 86 -16.15 2.30 -9.81
CA CYS A 86 -16.54 2.63 -8.43
C CYS A 86 -16.01 4.00 -7.95
N VAL A 87 -15.01 4.61 -8.61
CA VAL A 87 -14.53 5.97 -8.27
C VAL A 87 -15.37 7.09 -8.91
N GLN A 88 -16.64 6.81 -9.24
CA GLN A 88 -17.64 7.87 -9.34
C GLN A 88 -17.89 8.42 -7.93
N LEU A 89 -16.96 9.25 -7.46
CA LEU A 89 -17.07 9.97 -6.20
C LEU A 89 -18.33 10.84 -6.24
N GLN A 90 -19.28 10.48 -5.38
CA GLN A 90 -20.43 11.27 -4.96
C GLN A 90 -20.00 12.52 -4.19
#